data_AF-A0A357Y2T4-F1
#
_entry.id   AF-A0A357Y2T4-F1
#
_cell.length_a   1.000
_cell.length_b   1.000
_cell.length_c   1.000
_cell.angle_alpha   90.00
_cell.angle_beta   90.00
_cell.angle_gamma   90.00
#
_symmetry.space_group_name_H-M   'P 1'
#
loop_
_entity.id
_entity.type
_entity.pdbx_description
1 polymer ?
#
loop_
_entity_poly.entity_id
_entity_poly.type
_entity_poly.pdbx_seq_one_letter_code
_entity_poly.pdbx_strand_id
1 'polypeptide(L)'
;MKDNQCAKDHQRADAAPAYPQDTEEDEYRYIDANWLEAVARGLTAGAKKHPGETWRQIPPEEHAARAMRHLNLYRVGDRKDTHLINAAMRCMMAYATEKVRREKRA
;
A
#
# COMPACT_ATOMS: atom_id res chain seq x y z
N MET A 1 53.08 26.64 31.30
CA MET A 1 51.95 25.92 31.91
C MET A 1 51.23 25.18 30.80
N LYS A 2 51.18 23.84 30.89
CA LYS A 2 50.17 22.99 30.26
C LYS A 2 48.81 23.47 30.81
N ASP A 3 47.73 23.52 30.05
CA ASP A 3 46.91 22.34 29.80
C ASP A 3 46.16 22.42 28.47
N ASN A 4 46.54 21.49 27.62
CA ASN A 4 45.84 21.02 26.43
C ASN A 4 44.85 19.95 26.90
N GLN A 5 43.54 20.25 26.95
CA GLN A 5 42.49 19.24 26.81
C GLN A 5 41.12 19.89 26.60
N CYS A 6 40.72 20.07 25.33
CA CYS A 6 39.30 20.00 24.98
C CYS A 6 39.18 19.18 23.69
N ALA A 7 39.75 17.98 23.72
CA ALA A 7 39.32 16.91 22.85
C ALA A 7 37.96 16.45 23.34
N LYS A 8 36.91 16.72 22.57
CA LYS A 8 35.91 15.71 22.20
C LYS A 8 35.34 16.10 20.84
N ASP A 9 36.02 15.57 19.83
CA ASP A 9 35.46 15.29 18.51
C ASP A 9 34.05 14.74 18.68
N HIS A 10 33.04 15.59 18.44
CA HIS A 10 31.69 15.12 18.14
C HIS A 10 31.68 14.65 16.68
N GLN A 11 32.50 13.63 16.40
CA GLN A 11 32.19 12.72 15.31
C GLN A 11 30.95 11.97 15.76
N ARG A 12 29.79 12.46 15.33
CA ARG A 12 28.58 11.65 15.29
C ARG A 12 28.93 10.49 14.38
N ALA A 13 29.31 9.36 14.95
CA ALA A 13 29.37 8.12 14.23
C ALA A 13 27.99 7.97 13.56
N ASP A 14 27.99 7.82 12.24
CA ASP A 14 26.81 7.51 11.46
C ASP A 14 26.25 6.17 12.00
N ALA A 15 25.39 6.26 13.00
CA ALA A 15 24.73 5.11 13.56
C ALA A 15 23.92 4.48 12.43
N ALA A 16 24.26 3.24 12.08
CA ALA A 16 23.49 2.45 11.14
C ALA A 16 21.99 2.57 11.49
N PRO A 17 21.10 2.68 10.49
CA PRO A 17 19.68 2.80 10.76
C PRO A 17 19.24 1.66 11.69
N ALA A 18 18.44 1.97 12.70
CA ALA A 18 18.01 1.02 13.74
C ALA A 18 17.30 -0.23 13.17
N TYR A 19 16.89 -0.17 11.90
CA TYR A 19 16.32 -1.25 11.12
C TYR A 19 16.90 -1.19 9.69
N PRO A 20 18.03 -1.86 9.41
CA PRO A 20 18.53 -1.97 8.04
C PRO A 20 17.48 -2.63 7.13
N GLN A 21 17.46 -2.23 5.86
CA GLN A 21 16.60 -2.83 4.83
C GLN A 21 17.19 -4.19 4.38
N ASP A 22 17.18 -5.16 5.29
CA ASP A 22 17.54 -6.55 5.03
C ASP A 22 16.30 -7.35 4.58
N THR A 23 16.53 -8.44 3.85
CA THR A 23 15.45 -9.31 3.35
C THR A 23 14.79 -10.08 4.49
N GLU A 24 13.45 -10.05 4.52
CA GLU A 24 12.59 -10.91 5.34
C GLU A 24 11.68 -11.76 4.43
N GLU A 25 11.21 -12.92 4.90
CA GLU A 25 10.34 -13.81 4.11
C GLU A 25 9.06 -13.11 3.64
N ASP A 26 8.48 -12.27 4.50
CA ASP A 26 7.35 -11.39 4.21
C ASP A 26 7.59 -10.02 4.86
N GLU A 27 7.80 -8.99 4.03
CA GLU A 27 8.23 -7.67 4.51
C GLU A 27 7.07 -6.80 5.01
N TYR A 28 6.49 -7.18 6.15
CA TYR A 28 5.38 -6.45 6.77
C TYR A 28 5.77 -5.07 7.29
N ARG A 29 7.06 -4.80 7.56
CA ARG A 29 7.51 -3.51 8.11
C ARG A 29 7.24 -2.35 7.15
N TYR A 30 7.16 -2.62 5.84
CA TYR A 30 6.89 -1.60 4.82
C TYR A 30 5.41 -1.46 4.45
N ILE A 31 4.52 -2.23 5.08
CA ILE A 31 3.09 -2.04 4.93
C ILE A 31 2.65 -0.94 5.90
N ASP A 32 2.28 0.22 5.37
CA ASP A 32 1.73 1.30 6.17
C ASP A 32 0.37 0.88 6.78
N ALA A 33 0.30 0.84 8.11
CA ALA A 33 -0.89 0.41 8.83
C ALA A 33 -2.10 1.33 8.59
N ASN A 34 -1.88 2.64 8.41
CA ASN A 34 -2.95 3.59 8.13
C ASN A 34 -3.49 3.41 6.70
N TRP A 35 -2.63 3.05 5.76
CA TRP A 35 -3.05 2.67 4.40
C TRP A 35 -3.93 1.43 4.42
N LEU A 36 -3.56 0.40 5.20
CA LEU A 36 -4.37 -0.82 5.35
C LEU A 36 -5.75 -0.50 5.94
N GLU A 37 -5.80 0.31 6.99
CA GLU A 37 -7.05 0.79 7.60
C GLU A 37 -7.89 1.61 6.61
N ALA A 38 -7.27 2.48 5.80
CA ALA A 38 -7.97 3.25 4.78
C ALA A 38 -8.59 2.36 3.69
N VAL A 39 -7.88 1.30 3.27
CA VAL A 39 -8.41 0.27 2.37
C VAL A 39 -9.62 -0.43 3.00
N ALA A 40 -9.52 -0.86 4.26
CA ALA A 40 -10.63 -1.52 4.96
C ALA A 40 -11.88 -0.63 5.08
N ARG A 41 -11.70 0.66 5.39
CA ARG A 41 -12.79 1.64 5.41
C ARG A 41 -13.41 1.86 4.03
N GLY A 42 -12.57 1.93 2.99
CA GLY A 42 -13.04 2.02 1.61
C GLY A 42 -13.89 0.81 1.19
N LEU A 43 -13.46 -0.40 1.54
CA LEU A 43 -14.20 -1.64 1.29
C LEU A 43 -15.54 -1.65 2.04
N THR A 44 -15.55 -1.17 3.28
CA THR A 44 -16.78 -1.04 4.08
C THR A 44 -17.76 -0.07 3.45
N ALA A 45 -17.28 1.09 2.97
CA ALA A 45 -18.11 2.04 2.24
C ALA A 45 -18.64 1.44 0.91
N GLY A 46 -17.80 0.66 0.22
CA GLY A 46 -18.20 -0.10 -0.97
C GLY A 46 -19.32 -1.10 -0.69
N ALA A 47 -19.19 -1.90 0.37
CA ALA A 47 -20.19 -2.89 0.77
C ALA A 47 -21.53 -2.26 1.17
N LYS A 48 -21.51 -1.09 1.82
CA LYS A 48 -22.72 -0.31 2.13
C LYS A 48 -23.45 0.15 0.87
N LYS A 49 -22.71 0.53 -0.19
CA LYS A 49 -23.27 1.00 -1.47
C LYS A 49 -23.70 -0.15 -2.38
N HIS A 50 -22.97 -1.27 -2.32
CA HIS A 50 -23.14 -2.43 -3.19
C HIS A 50 -23.13 -3.71 -2.35
N PRO A 51 -24.23 -4.01 -1.64
CA PRO A 51 -24.31 -5.18 -0.76
C PRO A 51 -24.19 -6.50 -1.53
N GLY A 52 -23.82 -7.58 -0.84
CA GLY A 52 -23.76 -8.93 -1.42
C GLY A 52 -22.48 -9.27 -2.18
N GLU A 53 -21.36 -8.62 -1.85
CA GLU A 53 -20.03 -8.92 -2.45
C GLU A 53 -20.02 -8.92 -3.99
N THR A 54 -20.85 -8.10 -4.62
CA THR A 54 -21.01 -8.03 -6.09
C THR A 54 -19.69 -7.82 -6.84
N TRP A 55 -18.69 -7.23 -6.19
CA TRP A 55 -17.34 -7.07 -6.73
C TRP A 55 -16.67 -8.39 -7.13
N ARG A 56 -17.06 -9.54 -6.54
CA ARG A 56 -16.56 -10.88 -6.91
C ARG A 56 -17.02 -11.34 -8.30
N GLN A 57 -18.08 -10.74 -8.83
CA GLN A 57 -18.62 -11.05 -10.16
C GLN A 57 -17.92 -10.24 -11.26
N ILE A 58 -17.17 -9.19 -10.89
CA ILE A 58 -16.43 -8.36 -11.81
C ILE A 58 -15.13 -9.08 -12.19
N PRO A 59 -14.81 -9.22 -13.49
CA PRO A 59 -13.60 -9.92 -13.91
C PRO A 59 -12.32 -9.17 -13.51
N PRO A 60 -11.19 -9.88 -13.35
CA PRO A 60 -9.91 -9.27 -12.95
C PRO A 60 -9.48 -8.10 -13.83
N GLU A 61 -9.68 -8.21 -15.15
CA GLU A 61 -9.31 -7.21 -16.14
C GLU A 61 -10.08 -5.90 -15.95
N GLU A 62 -11.36 -5.98 -15.58
CA GLU A 62 -12.20 -4.81 -15.32
C GLU A 62 -11.79 -4.11 -14.02
N HIS A 63 -11.40 -4.88 -13.00
CA HIS A 63 -10.81 -4.29 -11.79
C HIS A 63 -9.48 -3.59 -12.10
N ALA A 64 -8.60 -4.22 -12.89
CA ALA A 64 -7.33 -3.62 -13.29
C ALA A 64 -7.51 -2.31 -14.09
N ALA A 65 -8.44 -2.29 -15.05
CA ALA A 65 -8.77 -1.08 -15.82
C ALA A 65 -9.27 0.05 -14.90
N ARG A 66 -10.12 -0.27 -13.92
CA ARG A 66 -10.61 0.71 -12.95
C ARG A 66 -9.53 1.19 -11.98
N ALA A 67 -8.57 0.34 -11.62
CA ALA A 67 -7.39 0.76 -10.86
C ALA A 67 -6.59 1.81 -11.64
N MET A 68 -6.30 1.54 -12.92
CA MET A 68 -5.61 2.47 -13.81
C MET A 68 -6.34 3.80 -13.97
N ARG A 69 -7.67 3.79 -14.05
CA ARG A 69 -8.47 5.02 -14.06
C ARG A 69 -8.20 5.89 -12.82
N HIS A 70 -8.19 5.30 -11.62
CA HIS A 70 -7.92 6.05 -10.40
C HIS A 70 -6.47 6.56 -10.32
N LEU A 71 -5.50 5.77 -10.76
CA LEU A 71 -4.11 6.21 -10.86
C LEU A 71 -3.96 7.39 -11.84
N ASN A 72 -4.62 7.34 -13.00
CA ASN A 72 -4.59 8.44 -13.97
C ASN A 72 -5.22 9.72 -13.42
N LEU A 73 -6.38 9.61 -12.74
CA LEU A 73 -7.00 10.76 -12.07
C LEU A 73 -6.08 11.39 -11.03
N TYR A 74 -5.43 10.56 -10.20
CA TYR A 74 -4.42 11.05 -9.26
C TYR A 74 -3.26 11.76 -9.95
N ARG A 75 -2.73 11.20 -11.04
CA ARG A 75 -1.61 11.77 -11.80
C ARG A 75 -1.92 13.13 -12.41
N VAL A 76 -3.15 13.36 -12.86
CA VAL A 76 -3.58 14.67 -13.39
C VAL A 76 -3.98 15.67 -12.29
N GLY A 77 -3.75 15.33 -11.02
CA GLY A 77 -3.96 16.23 -9.89
C GLY A 77 -5.35 16.17 -9.26
N ASP A 78 -6.22 15.23 -9.67
CA ASP A 78 -7.52 15.08 -9.01
C ASP A 78 -7.34 14.56 -7.57
N ARG A 79 -7.96 15.26 -6.61
CA ARG A 79 -7.96 14.97 -5.18
C ARG A 79 -9.37 14.97 -4.58
N LYS A 80 -10.41 14.98 -5.43
CA LYS A 80 -11.82 14.99 -5.01
C LYS A 80 -12.26 13.68 -4.35
N ASP A 81 -11.46 12.63 -4.48
CA ASP A 81 -11.71 11.29 -3.97
C ASP A 81 -10.38 10.63 -3.57
N THR A 82 -10.45 9.52 -2.83
CA THR A 82 -9.28 8.79 -2.30
C THR A 82 -8.66 7.88 -3.37
N HIS A 83 -8.26 8.47 -4.50
CA HIS A 83 -7.85 7.74 -5.70
C HIS A 83 -6.78 6.65 -5.48
N LEU A 84 -5.76 6.91 -4.66
CA LEU A 84 -4.73 5.89 -4.37
C LEU A 84 -5.31 4.69 -3.62
N ILE A 85 -6.21 4.92 -2.67
CA ILE A 85 -6.91 3.85 -1.93
C ILE A 85 -7.89 3.11 -2.84
N ASN A 86 -8.61 3.82 -3.70
CA ASN A 86 -9.53 3.22 -4.65
C ASN A 86 -8.78 2.37 -5.69
N ALA A 87 -7.61 2.80 -6.14
CA ALA A 87 -6.73 1.99 -7.00
C ALA A 87 -6.23 0.75 -6.26
N ALA A 88 -5.76 0.88 -5.03
CA ALA A 88 -5.30 -0.24 -4.20
C ALA A 88 -6.39 -1.31 -4.00
N MET A 89 -7.61 -0.88 -3.63
CA MET A 89 -8.75 -1.79 -3.50
C MET A 89 -9.01 -2.54 -4.80
N ARG A 90 -8.96 -1.87 -5.95
CA ARG A 90 -9.17 -2.49 -7.25
C ARG A 90 -8.09 -3.51 -7.59
N CYS A 91 -6.82 -3.23 -7.30
CA CYS A 91 -5.74 -4.20 -7.48
C CYS A 91 -5.94 -5.45 -6.60
N MET A 92 -6.32 -5.27 -5.33
CA MET A 92 -6.63 -6.38 -4.43
C MET A 92 -7.81 -7.22 -4.94
N MET A 93 -8.89 -6.58 -5.38
CA MET A 93 -10.05 -7.27 -5.95
C MET A 93 -9.71 -8.01 -7.25
N ALA A 94 -8.86 -7.44 -8.10
CA ALA A 94 -8.35 -8.10 -9.29
C ALA A 94 -7.58 -9.37 -8.94
N TYR A 95 -6.67 -9.30 -7.97
CA TYR A 95 -5.93 -10.47 -7.47
C TYR A 95 -6.88 -11.55 -6.91
N ALA A 96 -7.83 -11.16 -6.07
CA ALA A 96 -8.77 -12.09 -5.45
C ALA A 96 -9.65 -12.81 -6.48
N THR A 97 -10.12 -12.09 -7.49
CA THR A 97 -10.95 -12.68 -8.58
C THR A 97 -10.12 -13.53 -9.54
N GLU A 98 -8.86 -13.17 -9.79
CA GLU A 98 -7.92 -13.96 -10.59
C GLU A 98 -7.55 -15.26 -9.89
N LYS A 99 -7.29 -15.22 -8.57
CA LYS A 99 -7.02 -16.41 -7.77
C LYS A 99 -8.14 -17.44 -7.89
N VAL A 100 -9.39 -17.01 -7.69
CA VAL A 100 -10.58 -17.88 -7.85
C VAL A 100 -10.69 -18.40 -9.29
N ARG A 101 -10.39 -17.57 -10.29
CA ARG A 101 -10.41 -17.98 -11.70
C ARG A 101 -9.37 -19.07 -11.99
N ARG A 102 -8.19 -18.99 -11.40
CA ARG A 102 -7.12 -20.01 -11.54
C ARG A 102 -7.47 -21.31 -10.84
N GLU A 103 -8.00 -21.24 -9.62
CA GLU A 103 -8.42 -22.42 -8.85
C GLU A 103 -9.51 -23.22 -9.58
N LYS A 104 -10.41 -22.56 -10.32
CA LYS A 104 -11.42 -23.24 -11.14
C LYS A 104 -10.89 -23.89 -12.42
N ARG A 105 -9.68 -23.55 -12.84
CA ARG A 105 -9.03 -24.07 -14.06
C ARG A 105 -8.06 -25.21 -13.75
N ALA A 106 -7.68 -25.38 -12.48
CA ALA A 106 -6.86 -26.48 -11.98
C ALA A 106 -7.73 -27.72 -11.72
#